data_AF-A0A1Q7ZQ77-F1
#
_entry.id   AF-A0A1Q7ZQ77-F1
#
_cell.length_a   1.000
_cell.length_b   1.000
_cell.length_c   1.000
_cell.angle_alpha   90.00
_cell.angle_beta   90.00
_cell.angle_gamma   90.00
#
_symmetry.space_group_name_H-M   'P 1'
#
loop_
_entity.id
_entity.type
_entity.pdbx_description
1 polymer ?
#
loop_
_entity_poly.entity_id
_entity_poly.type
_entity_poly.pdbx_seq_one_letter_code
_entity_poly.pdbx_strand_id
1 'polypeptide(L)'
;MTGATVQALEATENRLAYFLERFPEYRKTLRLALTHEESGREARSYQGWQWHDVETHPTKLIRLVTEGISRISLRTRQATSYLLRDKDAVKRVLARS
;
A
#
# COMPACT_ATOMS: atom_id res chain seq x y z
N MET A 1 0.05 -11.76 22.28
CA MET A 1 0.56 -10.55 21.60
C MET A 1 1.16 -9.65 22.66
N THR A 2 2.46 -9.34 22.59
CA THR A 2 3.17 -8.50 23.58
C THR A 2 2.86 -7.02 23.33
N GLY A 3 2.76 -6.20 24.39
CA GLY A 3 2.37 -4.77 24.28
C GLY A 3 3.19 -3.94 23.28
N ALA A 4 4.46 -4.27 23.08
CA ALA A 4 5.31 -3.60 22.08
C ALA A 4 4.85 -3.79 20.62
N THR A 5 4.26 -4.95 20.28
CA THR A 5 3.74 -5.22 18.93
C THR A 5 2.48 -4.40 18.62
N VAL A 6 1.62 -4.20 19.62
CA VAL A 6 0.41 -3.39 19.49
C VAL A 6 0.75 -1.92 19.26
N GLN A 7 1.69 -1.37 20.05
CA GLN A 7 2.14 0.02 19.90
C GLN A 7 2.76 0.32 18.53
N ALA A 8 3.52 -0.63 17.97
CA ALA A 8 4.11 -0.46 16.64
C ALA A 8 3.08 -0.48 15.50
N LEU A 9 2.03 -1.30 15.63
CA LEU A 9 0.92 -1.35 14.68
C LEU A 9 0.11 -0.05 14.73
N GLU A 10 -0.25 0.42 15.93
CA GLU A 10 -0.95 1.69 16.11
C GLU A 10 -0.16 2.88 15.55
N ALA A 11 1.17 2.91 15.78
CA ALA A 11 2.03 3.94 15.21
C ALA A 11 2.02 3.92 13.67
N THR A 12 1.97 2.74 13.06
CA THR A 12 1.92 2.57 11.60
C THR A 12 0.58 3.06 11.04
N GLU A 13 -0.53 2.68 11.67
CA GLU A 13 -1.87 3.11 11.28
C GLU A 13 -2.05 4.62 11.43
N ASN A 14 -1.56 5.21 12.52
CA ASN A 14 -1.64 6.65 12.75
C ASN A 14 -0.85 7.45 11.70
N ARG A 15 0.35 6.97 11.32
CA ARG A 15 1.14 7.59 10.25
C ARG A 15 0.42 7.50 8.90
N LEU A 16 -0.18 6.35 8.60
CA LEU A 16 -0.94 6.18 7.37
C LEU A 16 -2.20 7.05 7.33
N ALA A 17 -2.93 7.16 8.44
CA ALA A 17 -4.09 8.04 8.55
C ALA A 17 -3.69 9.51 8.33
N TYR A 18 -2.65 9.98 9.00
CA TYR A 18 -2.11 11.33 8.81
C TYR A 18 -1.67 11.59 7.36
N PHE A 19 -1.02 10.62 6.72
CA PHE A 19 -0.66 10.70 5.31
C PHE A 19 -1.91 10.87 4.41
N LEU A 20 -2.97 10.11 4.66
CA LEU A 20 -4.21 10.15 3.88
C LEU A 20 -5.06 11.39 4.15
N GLU A 21 -4.94 12.02 5.32
CA GLU A 21 -5.52 13.34 5.58
C GLU A 21 -4.81 14.42 4.75
N ARG A 22 -3.49 14.35 4.65
CA ARG A 22 -2.69 15.32 3.90
C ARG A 22 -2.75 15.11 2.39
N PHE A 23 -2.91 13.87 1.94
CA PHE A 23 -2.95 13.48 0.53
C PHE A 23 -4.15 12.55 0.25
N PRO A 24 -5.38 13.08 0.26
CA PRO A 24 -6.60 12.28 0.15
C PRO A 24 -6.72 11.55 -1.20
N GLU A 25 -6.03 12.01 -2.25
CA GLU A 25 -6.04 11.36 -3.55
C GLU A 25 -5.47 9.93 -3.54
N TYR A 26 -4.60 9.61 -2.58
CA TYR A 26 -4.03 8.26 -2.44
C TYR A 26 -5.03 7.25 -1.90
N ARG A 27 -6.20 7.66 -1.38
CA ARG A 27 -7.25 6.73 -0.95
C ARG A 27 -7.69 5.82 -2.09
N LYS A 28 -7.89 6.37 -3.30
CA LYS A 28 -8.26 5.57 -4.47
C LYS A 28 -7.15 4.57 -4.82
N THR A 29 -5.90 5.06 -4.86
CA THR A 29 -4.72 4.24 -5.14
C THR A 29 -4.60 3.06 -4.19
N LEU A 30 -4.71 3.31 -2.87
CA LEU A 30 -4.59 2.25 -1.85
C LEU A 30 -5.76 1.28 -1.88
N ARG A 31 -6.98 1.73 -2.18
CA ARG A 31 -8.13 0.81 -2.38
C ARG A 31 -7.89 -0.12 -3.55
N LEU A 32 -7.43 0.38 -4.69
CA LEU A 32 -7.12 -0.46 -5.85
C LEU A 32 -5.96 -1.42 -5.54
N ALA A 33 -4.89 -0.94 -4.89
CA ALA A 33 -3.77 -1.77 -4.45
C ALA A 33 -4.23 -2.93 -3.55
N LEU A 34 -5.10 -2.65 -2.57
CA LEU A 34 -5.71 -3.67 -1.72
C LEU A 34 -6.48 -4.72 -2.53
N THR A 35 -7.32 -4.28 -3.46
CA THR A 35 -8.09 -5.18 -4.33
C THR A 35 -7.17 -6.13 -5.10
N HIS A 36 -6.09 -5.61 -5.68
CA HIS A 36 -5.12 -6.41 -6.44
C HIS A 36 -4.34 -7.38 -5.56
N GLU A 37 -3.99 -7.01 -4.33
CA GLU A 37 -3.34 -7.93 -3.39
C GLU A 37 -4.29 -8.98 -2.79
N GLU A 38 -5.59 -8.67 -2.71
CA GLU A 38 -6.60 -9.62 -2.30
C GLU A 38 -6.91 -10.63 -3.40
N SER A 39 -7.05 -10.19 -4.66
CA SER A 39 -7.29 -11.07 -5.80
C SER A 39 -6.04 -11.85 -6.24
N GLY A 40 -4.86 -11.24 -6.11
CA GLY A 40 -3.58 -11.85 -6.50
C GLY A 40 -3.12 -13.01 -5.61
N ARG A 41 -3.72 -13.19 -4.41
CA ARG A 41 -3.36 -14.26 -3.45
C ARG A 41 -3.52 -15.68 -4.01
N GLU A 42 -4.38 -15.86 -5.02
CA GLU A 42 -4.62 -17.16 -5.63
C GLU A 42 -3.52 -17.54 -6.65
N ALA A 43 -2.82 -16.54 -7.19
CA ALA A 43 -1.76 -16.74 -8.18
C ALA A 43 -0.39 -16.80 -7.50
N ARG A 44 0.23 -17.99 -7.46
CA ARG A 44 1.61 -18.18 -6.95
C ARG A 44 2.65 -17.30 -7.66
N SER A 45 2.33 -16.80 -8.85
CA SER A 45 3.19 -15.93 -9.66
C SER A 45 2.97 -14.44 -9.41
N TYR A 46 2.06 -14.03 -8.51
CA TYR A 46 1.76 -12.61 -8.30
C TYR A 46 2.98 -11.85 -7.79
N GLN A 47 3.43 -10.86 -8.57
CA GLN A 47 4.61 -10.05 -8.28
C GLN A 47 4.29 -8.69 -7.67
N GLY A 48 3.00 -8.34 -7.53
CA GLY A 48 2.53 -7.03 -7.10
C GLY A 48 1.85 -6.24 -8.21
N TRP A 49 1.16 -5.16 -7.82
CA TRP A 49 0.42 -4.26 -8.70
C TRP A 49 1.33 -3.22 -9.35
N GLN A 50 0.93 -2.71 -10.50
CA GLN A 50 1.65 -1.69 -11.27
C GLN A 50 0.88 -0.37 -11.30
N TRP A 51 1.45 0.65 -11.95
CA TRP A 51 0.87 1.99 -11.98
C TRP A 51 -0.51 2.07 -12.65
N HIS A 52 -0.75 1.25 -13.68
CA HIS A 52 -2.03 1.21 -14.38
C HIS A 52 -3.10 0.47 -13.56
N ASP A 53 -2.71 -0.52 -12.78
CA ASP A 53 -3.60 -1.29 -11.88
C ASP A 53 -4.26 -0.41 -10.82
N VAL A 54 -3.55 0.64 -10.39
CA VAL A 54 -3.99 1.59 -9.35
C VAL A 54 -4.30 2.98 -9.89
N GLU A 55 -4.37 3.11 -11.22
CA GLU A 55 -4.70 4.35 -11.93
C GLU A 55 -3.92 5.58 -11.44
N THR A 56 -2.64 5.41 -11.09
CA THR A 56 -1.84 6.46 -10.45
C THR A 56 -0.49 6.60 -11.14
N HIS A 57 -0.14 7.84 -11.51
CA HIS A 57 1.12 8.12 -12.20
C HIS A 57 2.35 7.63 -11.40
N PRO A 58 3.37 7.02 -12.03
CA PRO A 58 4.53 6.44 -11.33
C PRO A 58 5.21 7.37 -10.32
N THR A 59 5.34 8.67 -10.62
CA THR A 59 5.93 9.67 -9.70
C THR A 59 5.21 9.75 -8.36
N LYS A 60 3.88 9.59 -8.34
CA LYS A 60 3.10 9.55 -7.09
C LYS A 60 3.34 8.26 -6.32
N LEU A 61 3.56 7.14 -7.01
CA LEU A 61 3.88 5.87 -6.36
C LEU A 61 5.22 5.89 -5.63
N ILE A 62 6.19 6.66 -6.12
CA ILE A 62 7.46 6.86 -5.40
C ILE A 62 7.21 7.45 -4.01
N ARG A 63 6.23 8.35 -3.83
CA ARG A 63 5.88 8.88 -2.51
C ARG A 63 5.42 7.78 -1.57
N LEU A 64 4.59 6.84 -2.03
CA LEU A 64 4.16 5.69 -1.21
C LEU A 64 5.36 4.84 -0.76
N VAL A 65 6.38 4.69 -1.60
CA VAL A 65 7.61 3.96 -1.25
C VAL A 65 8.43 4.74 -0.23
N THR A 66 8.63 6.05 -0.44
CA THR A 66 9.40 6.91 0.47
C THR A 66 8.76 7.03 1.85
N GLU A 67 7.43 7.10 1.92
CA GLU A 67 6.67 7.14 3.19
C GLU A 67 6.56 5.75 3.84
N GLY A 68 7.12 4.70 3.22
CA GLY A 68 7.12 3.34 3.75
C GLY A 68 5.76 2.65 3.72
N ILE A 69 4.80 3.15 2.93
CA ILE A 69 3.46 2.56 2.78
C ILE A 69 3.51 1.38 1.81
N SER A 70 4.29 1.52 0.73
CA SER A 70 4.55 0.45 -0.24
C SER A 70 6.04 0.16 -0.37
N ARG A 71 6.36 -0.91 -1.10
CA ARG A 71 7.72 -1.27 -1.50
C ARG A 71 7.73 -1.75 -2.95
N ILE A 72 8.86 -1.57 -3.62
CA ILE A 72 9.11 -2.21 -4.92
C ILE A 72 9.31 -3.70 -4.67
N SER A 73 8.53 -4.52 -5.37
CA SER A 73 8.60 -5.99 -5.28
C SER A 73 9.45 -6.56 -6.42
N LEU A 74 9.18 -6.10 -7.64
CA LEU A 74 9.92 -6.48 -8.84
C LEU A 74 10.14 -5.25 -9.72
N ARG A 75 11.33 -5.13 -10.29
CA ARG A 75 11.64 -4.12 -11.29
C ARG A 75 12.23 -4.78 -12.53
N THR A 76 11.60 -4.57 -13.67
CA THR A 76 12.08 -5.00 -14.99
C THR A 76 12.42 -3.78 -15.84
N ARG A 77 12.90 -4.01 -17.07
CA ARG A 77 13.13 -2.92 -18.04
C ARG A 77 11.84 -2.21 -18.46
N GLN A 78 10.69 -2.89 -18.37
CA GLN A 78 9.41 -2.41 -18.89
C GLN A 78 8.40 -2.05 -17.79
N ALA A 79 8.58 -2.57 -16.58
CA ALA A 79 7.58 -2.46 -15.52
C ALA A 79 8.22 -2.36 -14.12
N THR A 80 7.49 -1.74 -13.20
CA THR A 80 7.79 -1.77 -11.76
C THR A 80 6.52 -2.22 -11.03
N SER A 81 6.64 -3.32 -10.30
CA SER A 81 5.58 -3.88 -9.46
C SER A 81 5.81 -3.49 -8.01
N TYR A 82 4.73 -3.19 -7.31
CA TYR A 82 4.71 -2.73 -5.93
C TYR A 82 3.87 -3.66 -5.06
N LEU A 83 4.19 -3.68 -3.77
CA LEU A 83 3.38 -4.31 -2.74
C LEU A 83 3.21 -3.33 -1.57
N LEU A 84 2.07 -3.38 -0.91
CA LEU A 84 1.82 -2.73 0.36
C LEU A 84 2.72 -3.38 1.42
N ARG A 85 3.26 -2.56 2.32
CA ARG A 85 4.08 -3.07 3.42
C ARG A 85 3.24 -3.76 4.48
N ASP A 86 2.10 -3.17 4.80
CA ASP A 86 1.12 -3.70 5.74
C ASP A 86 -0.27 -3.55 5.12
N LYS A 87 -0.71 -4.61 4.45
CA LYS A 87 -2.03 -4.65 3.82
C LYS A 87 -3.15 -4.50 4.83
N ASP A 88 -2.99 -5.10 6.01
CA ASP A 88 -4.06 -5.13 7.01
C ASP A 88 -4.21 -3.77 7.69
N ALA A 89 -3.12 -3.05 7.94
CA ALA A 89 -3.16 -1.65 8.39
C ALA A 89 -3.84 -0.75 7.34
N VAL A 90 -3.50 -0.90 6.06
CA VAL A 90 -4.13 -0.14 4.98
C VAL A 90 -5.64 -0.41 4.91
N LYS A 91 -6.04 -1.67 5.04
CA LYS A 91 -7.45 -2.07 5.11
C LYS A 91 -8.18 -1.45 6.29
N ARG A 92 -7.59 -1.50 7.50
CA ARG A 92 -8.18 -0.91 8.71
C ARG A 92 -8.32 0.60 8.60
N VAL A 93 -7.29 1.31 8.13
CA VAL A 93 -7.33 2.78 8.00
C VAL A 93 -8.37 3.21 6.96
N LEU A 94 -8.44 2.54 5.81
CA LEU A 94 -9.43 2.86 4.78
C LEU A 94 -10.88 2.55 5.19
N ALA A 95 -11.09 1.63 6.13
CA ALA A 95 -12.43 1.31 6.66
C ALA A 95 -12.93 2.34 7.68
N ARG A 96 -12.04 3.13 8.29
CA ARG A 96 -12.38 4.15 9.30
C ARG A 96 -12.81 5.49 8.68
N SER A 97 -12.83 5.60 7.35
CA SER A 97 -12.70 6.86 6.62
C SER A 97 -13.60 6.98 5.40
#